data_AF-A0A0G0TL35-F1
#
_entry.id   AF-A0A0G0TL35-F1
#
_cell.length_a   1.000
_cell.length_b   1.000
_cell.length_c   1.000
_cell.angle_alpha   90.00
_cell.angle_beta   90.00
_cell.angle_gamma   90.00
#
_symmetry.space_group_name_H-M   'P 1'
#
loop_
_entity.id
_entity.type
_entity.pdbx_description
1 polymer ?
#
loop_
_entity_poly.entity_id
_entity_poly.type
_entity_poly.pdbx_seq_one_letter_code
_entity_poly.pdbx_strand_id
1 'polypeptide(L)'
;MSKQKLKKGKPMDEKLKKLSAKKRQLDKLRPLPPEQVKNIQEWLDVEYTYTSNAIEGSTLNRSETALVIEKGALQFGEKPCGNI
;
A
#
# COMPACT_ATOMS: atom_id res chain seq x y z
N MET A 1 -16.43 11.22 48.81
CA MET A 1 -16.89 11.15 47.40
C MET A 1 -15.75 11.58 46.46
N SER A 2 -14.75 10.72 46.24
CA SER A 2 -13.63 11.04 45.35
C SER A 2 -13.98 10.55 43.94
N LYS A 3 -14.24 11.49 43.02
CA LYS A 3 -14.51 11.18 41.62
C LYS A 3 -13.22 10.66 40.99
N GLN A 4 -13.09 9.34 40.85
CA GLN A 4 -12.08 8.73 39.98
C GLN A 4 -12.30 9.26 38.55
N LYS A 5 -11.34 10.06 38.07
CA LYS A 5 -11.30 10.54 36.69
C LYS A 5 -11.24 9.32 35.76
N LEU A 6 -12.25 9.18 34.91
CA LEU A 6 -12.28 8.24 33.79
C LEU A 6 -11.01 8.41 32.94
N LYS A 7 -10.18 7.36 32.87
CA LYS A 7 -9.04 7.27 31.96
C LYS A 7 -9.59 7.17 30.53
N LYS A 8 -9.80 8.32 29.87
CA LYS A 8 -10.16 8.37 28.43
C LYS A 8 -9.04 7.72 27.61
N GLY A 9 -9.41 6.76 26.77
CA GLY A 9 -8.52 5.83 26.08
C GLY A 9 -7.43 6.52 25.25
N LYS A 10 -6.18 6.04 25.34
CA LYS A 10 -5.07 6.55 24.52
C LYS A 10 -4.02 5.49 24.12
N PRO A 11 -4.38 4.42 23.40
CA PRO A 11 -3.40 3.67 22.61
C PRO A 11 -3.30 4.15 21.15
N MET A 12 -4.40 4.64 20.56
CA MET A 12 -4.44 5.05 19.14
C MET A 12 -3.70 6.38 18.88
N ASP A 13 -3.82 7.35 19.80
CA ASP A 13 -3.18 8.66 19.68
C ASP A 13 -1.64 8.58 19.63
N GLU A 14 -1.04 7.65 20.38
CA GLU A 14 0.41 7.49 20.41
C GLU A 14 0.94 6.87 19.11
N LYS A 15 0.24 5.86 18.57
CA LYS A 15 0.58 5.24 17.28
C LYS A 15 0.47 6.25 16.14
N LEU A 16 -0.60 7.05 16.13
CA LEU A 16 -0.80 8.11 15.14
C LEU A 16 0.32 9.16 15.21
N LYS A 17 0.73 9.57 16.42
CA LYS A 17 1.89 10.48 16.58
C LYS A 17 3.18 9.91 16.02
N LYS A 18 3.47 8.63 16.30
CA LYS A 18 4.66 7.94 15.76
C LYS A 18 4.61 7.84 14.23
N LEU A 19 3.45 7.51 13.66
CA LEU A 19 3.24 7.45 12.22
C LEU A 19 3.50 8.81 11.56
N SER A 20 2.90 9.88 12.10
CA SER A 20 3.08 11.24 11.60
C SER A 20 4.52 11.73 11.68
N ALA A 21 5.25 11.36 12.74
CA ALA A 21 6.67 11.68 12.87
C ALA A 21 7.52 10.99 11.79
N LYS A 22 7.28 9.69 11.54
CA LYS A 22 7.98 8.93 10.49
C LYS A 22 7.65 9.45 9.10
N LYS A 23 6.37 9.76 8.83
CA LYS A 23 5.94 10.39 7.56
C LYS A 23 6.71 11.70 7.33
N ARG A 24 6.79 12.56 8.34
CA ARG A 24 7.54 13.82 8.24
C ARG A 24 9.04 13.61 7.99
N GLN A 25 9.64 12.56 8.55
CA GLN A 25 11.04 12.22 8.26
C GLN A 25 11.21 11.75 6.81
N LEU A 26 10.28 10.94 6.31
CA LEU A 26 10.29 10.47 4.92
C LEU A 26 10.05 11.62 3.92
N ASP A 27 9.12 12.52 4.22
CA ASP A 27 8.80 13.66 3.36
C ASP A 27 10.01 14.60 3.18
N LYS A 28 10.89 14.70 4.18
CA LYS A 28 12.14 15.46 4.10
C LYS A 28 13.16 14.91 3.10
N LEU A 29 13.02 13.65 2.69
CA LEU A 29 13.93 13.00 1.74
C LEU A 29 13.50 13.23 0.28
N ARG A 30 12.46 14.05 0.06
CA ARG A 30 12.01 14.49 -1.27
C ARG A 30 12.65 15.83 -1.65
N PRO A 31 12.83 16.14 -2.95
CA PRO A 31 12.42 15.35 -4.11
C PRO A 31 13.37 14.19 -4.39
N LEU A 32 12.81 13.04 -4.73
CA LEU A 32 13.57 11.91 -5.25
C LEU A 32 13.83 12.11 -6.76
N PRO A 33 14.98 11.67 -7.29
CA PRO A 33 15.24 11.58 -8.72
C PRO A 33 14.09 10.88 -9.47
N PRO A 34 13.69 11.39 -10.66
CA PRO A 34 12.54 10.86 -11.39
C PRO A 34 12.70 9.37 -11.78
N GLU A 35 13.93 8.93 -12.05
CA GLU A 35 14.24 7.52 -12.32
C GLU A 35 13.97 6.62 -11.09
N GLN A 36 14.35 7.09 -9.89
CA GLN A 36 14.09 6.35 -8.66
C GLN A 36 12.59 6.29 -8.35
N VAL A 37 11.85 7.37 -8.63
CA VAL A 37 10.39 7.39 -8.49
C VAL A 37 9.76 6.37 -9.44
N LYS A 38 10.20 6.31 -10.70
CA LYS A 38 9.72 5.33 -11.69
C LYS A 38 9.96 3.90 -11.23
N ASN A 39 11.17 3.59 -10.78
CA ASN A 39 11.52 2.24 -10.30
C ASN A 39 10.70 1.82 -9.07
N ILE A 40 10.48 2.76 -8.13
CA ILE A 40 9.63 2.51 -6.96
C ILE A 40 8.17 2.28 -7.39
N GLN A 41 7.67 3.05 -8.35
CA GLN A 41 6.31 2.89 -8.86
C GLN A 41 6.12 1.52 -9.52
N GLU A 42 7.02 1.13 -10.42
CA GLU A 42 6.97 -0.18 -11.09
C GLU A 42 7.02 -1.34 -10.08
N TRP A 43 7.84 -1.21 -9.04
CA TRP A 43 7.88 -2.20 -7.96
C TRP A 43 6.58 -2.26 -7.14
N LEU A 44 5.99 -1.10 -6.84
CA LEU A 44 4.74 -1.00 -6.08
C LEU A 44 3.54 -1.54 -6.85
N ASP A 45 3.49 -1.34 -8.15
CA ASP A 45 2.41 -1.83 -9.01
C ASP A 45 2.33 -3.37 -8.95
N VAL A 46 3.49 -4.03 -9.07
CA VAL A 46 3.59 -5.50 -8.91
C VAL A 46 3.17 -5.94 -7.50
N GLU A 47 3.63 -5.24 -6.47
CA GLU A 47 3.31 -5.60 -5.08
C GLU A 47 1.82 -5.42 -4.77
N TYR A 48 1.19 -4.37 -5.30
CA TYR A 48 -0.23 -4.12 -5.13
C TYR A 48 -1.08 -5.23 -5.74
N THR A 49 -0.80 -5.63 -6.98
CA THR A 49 -1.51 -6.74 -7.63
C THR A 49 -1.26 -8.05 -6.90
N TYR A 50 -0.01 -8.36 -6.54
CA TYR A 50 0.31 -9.57 -5.80
C TYR A 50 -0.42 -9.64 -4.46
N THR A 51 -0.40 -8.56 -3.67
CA THR A 51 -1.03 -8.52 -2.35
C THR A 51 -2.55 -8.61 -2.42
N SER A 52 -3.20 -7.99 -3.42
CA SER A 52 -4.64 -8.16 -3.65
C SER A 52 -4.98 -9.63 -3.93
N ASN A 53 -4.24 -10.24 -4.85
CA ASN A 53 -4.47 -11.63 -5.26
C ASN A 53 -4.18 -12.61 -4.12
N ALA A 54 -3.15 -12.35 -3.32
CA ALA A 54 -2.79 -13.17 -2.18
C ALA A 54 -3.85 -13.09 -1.06
N ILE A 55 -4.46 -11.93 -0.83
CA ILE A 55 -5.56 -11.76 0.14
C ILE A 55 -6.80 -12.53 -0.33
N GLU A 56 -7.04 -12.57 -1.65
CA GLU A 56 -8.15 -13.31 -2.27
C GLU A 56 -7.92 -14.83 -2.35
N GLY A 57 -6.73 -15.32 -1.99
CA GLY A 57 -6.40 -16.74 -1.95
C GLY A 57 -5.68 -17.29 -3.20
N SER A 58 -5.09 -16.43 -4.02
CA SER A 58 -4.24 -16.84 -5.15
C SER A 58 -2.94 -17.48 -4.67
N THR A 59 -2.51 -18.54 -5.36
CA THR A 59 -1.26 -19.27 -5.10
C THR A 59 -0.07 -18.75 -5.88
N LEU A 60 -0.27 -17.76 -6.77
CA LEU A 60 0.79 -17.17 -7.56
C LEU A 60 1.80 -16.49 -6.63
N ASN A 61 3.08 -16.76 -6.83
CA ASN A 61 4.13 -16.06 -6.12
C ASN A 61 4.37 -14.66 -6.71
N ARG A 62 5.09 -13.81 -5.98
CA ARG A 62 5.36 -12.42 -6.40
C ARG A 62 6.05 -12.35 -7.77
N SER A 63 6.97 -13.27 -8.03
CA SER A 63 7.73 -13.32 -9.29
C SER A 63 6.86 -13.76 -10.47
N GLU A 64 5.95 -14.71 -10.26
CA GLU A 64 4.95 -15.12 -11.25
C GLU A 64 3.97 -13.98 -11.54
N THR A 65 3.56 -13.23 -10.52
CA THR A 65 2.70 -12.06 -10.68
C THR A 65 3.41 -10.95 -11.44
N ALA A 66 4.69 -10.70 -11.16
CA ALA A 66 5.51 -9.75 -11.91
C ALA A 66 5.61 -10.14 -13.39
N LEU A 67 5.86 -11.43 -13.67
CA LEU A 67 5.99 -11.96 -15.03
C LEU A 67 4.69 -11.84 -15.83
N VAL A 68 3.55 -12.01 -15.16
CA VAL A 68 2.21 -11.85 -15.73
C VAL A 68 1.91 -10.41 -16.09
N ILE A 69 2.26 -9.47 -15.21
CA ILE A 69 2.07 -8.03 -15.45
C ILE A 69 2.96 -7.58 -16.61
N GLU A 70 4.21 -8.03 -16.64
CA GLU A 70 5.19 -7.70 -17.67
C GLU A 70 4.82 -8.28 -19.06
N LYS A 71 4.29 -9.52 -19.11
CA LYS A 71 3.94 -10.19 -20.37
C LYS A 71 2.57 -9.83 -20.96
N GLY A 72 1.78 -9.05 -20.24
CA GLY A 72 0.45 -8.60 -20.69
C GLY A 72 -0.64 -9.64 -20.40
N ALA A 73 -1.50 -9.29 -19.45
CA ALA A 73 -2.75 -9.95 -19.07
C ALA A 73 -2.64 -11.24 -18.23
N LEU A 74 -2.99 -11.12 -16.94
CA LEU A 74 -3.99 -12.01 -16.38
C LEU A 74 -5.22 -11.21 -15.97
N GLN A 75 -6.35 -11.72 -16.45
CA GLN A 75 -7.69 -11.19 -16.38
C GLN A 75 -8.14 -11.00 -14.91
N PHE A 76 -7.94 -9.80 -14.37
CA PHE A 76 -8.72 -9.35 -13.21
C PHE A 76 -9.96 -8.63 -13.70
N GLY A 77 -10.98 -9.40 -14.05
CA GLY A 77 -12.37 -8.98 -13.91
C GLY A 77 -12.78 -7.65 -14.54
N GLU A 78 -12.16 -7.24 -15.65
CA GLU A 78 -12.68 -6.12 -16.44
C GLU A 78 -13.98 -6.58 -17.08
N LYS A 79 -15.11 -6.24 -16.44
CA LYS A 79 -16.30 -5.95 -17.23
C LYS A 79 -15.85 -4.95 -18.30
N PRO A 80 -16.12 -5.20 -19.59
CA PRO A 80 -15.82 -4.21 -20.60
C PRO A 80 -16.69 -2.99 -20.30
N CYS A 81 -16.09 -1.93 -19.77
CA CYS A 81 -16.66 -0.60 -19.88
C CYS A 81 -16.50 -0.19 -21.36
N GLY A 82 -17.38 -0.74 -22.20
CA GLY A 82 -17.68 -0.17 -23.49
C GLY A 82 -18.41 1.15 -23.26
N ASN A 83 -17.76 2.25 -23.65
CA ASN A 83 -18.50 3.43 -24.07
C ASN A 83 -19.05 3.15 -25.47
N ILE A 84 -20.31 2.69 -25.57
CA ILE A 84 -21.35 3.21 -26.47
C ILE A 84 -22.72 2.81 -25.91
#